data_AF-A0A934DN81-F1
#
_entry.id   AF-A0A934DN81-F1
#
_cell.length_a   1.000
_cell.length_b   1.000
_cell.length_c   1.000
_cell.angle_alpha   90.00
_cell.angle_beta   90.00
_cell.angle_gamma   90.00
#
_symmetry.space_group_name_H-M   'P 1'
#
loop_
_entity.id
_entity.type
_entity.pdbx_description
1 polymer ?
#
loop_
_entity_poly.entity_id
_entity_poly.type
_entity_poly.pdbx_seq_one_letter_code
_entity_poly.pdbx_strand_id
1 'polypeptide(L)'
;MRSLVRSKPMLASIPAVAVWLAMLAGCSTDPVNPDGCRQIEYARCEAALSCPTEFPKLDVDSCKRFYRDQCLHGLASEEDPGQPRIDQCVKAIGTAALCANAKQEPCELEVTKTAVACDVIQHPEIYKECEFLAPPPPAQLEAGVDAAAEAEAAAD
;
A
#
# COMPACT_ATOMS: atom_id res chain seq x y z
N MET A 1 11.36 -72.67 -19.84
CA MET A 1 10.78 -71.87 -20.94
C MET A 1 10.75 -70.41 -20.50
N ARG A 2 11.45 -69.55 -21.27
CA ARG A 2 11.22 -68.12 -21.61
C ARG A 2 10.52 -67.22 -20.56
N SER A 3 10.96 -66.01 -20.22
CA SER A 3 11.83 -65.06 -20.92
C SER A 3 12.31 -63.98 -19.95
N LEU A 4 13.60 -63.65 -19.98
CA LEU A 4 14.14 -62.38 -19.48
C LEU A 4 13.70 -61.26 -20.45
N VAL A 5 13.11 -60.17 -19.94
CA VAL A 5 12.94 -58.93 -20.72
C VAL A 5 13.67 -57.81 -20.02
N ARG A 6 14.60 -57.21 -20.77
CA ARG A 6 15.53 -56.16 -20.42
C ARG A 6 15.06 -54.92 -21.16
N SER A 7 14.64 -53.86 -20.46
CA SER A 7 14.33 -52.57 -21.08
C SER A 7 15.29 -51.49 -20.56
N LYS A 8 16.04 -50.91 -21.48
CA LYS A 8 17.00 -49.83 -21.27
C LYS A 8 16.31 -48.45 -21.24
N PRO A 9 16.94 -47.44 -20.62
CA PRO A 9 16.45 -46.07 -20.53
C PRO A 9 16.75 -45.30 -21.83
N MET A 10 15.88 -44.36 -22.22
CA MET A 10 16.20 -43.34 -23.23
C MET A 10 15.66 -41.97 -22.84
N LEU A 11 16.53 -40.98 -23.09
CA LEU A 11 16.46 -39.57 -22.77
C LEU A 11 15.41 -38.81 -23.59
N ALA A 12 14.83 -37.77 -23.01
CA ALA A 12 14.46 -36.54 -23.70
C ALA A 12 14.56 -35.35 -22.71
N SER A 13 15.76 -34.77 -22.63
CA SER A 13 16.07 -33.58 -21.84
C SER A 13 15.66 -32.35 -22.64
N ILE A 14 14.45 -31.83 -22.39
CA ILE A 14 13.96 -30.56 -22.94
C ILE A 14 14.43 -29.43 -22.01
N PRO A 15 15.04 -28.34 -22.51
CA PRO A 15 15.68 -27.32 -21.68
C PRO A 15 14.65 -26.44 -20.97
N ALA A 16 14.12 -26.90 -19.83
CA ALA A 16 13.19 -26.17 -18.97
C ALA A 16 13.89 -25.12 -18.06
N VAL A 17 15.14 -24.75 -18.35
CA VAL A 17 15.96 -23.87 -17.49
C VAL A 17 15.84 -22.39 -17.88
N ALA A 18 15.49 -22.06 -19.13
CA ALA A 18 15.53 -20.67 -19.60
C ALA A 18 14.34 -19.79 -19.15
N VAL A 19 13.19 -20.38 -18.80
CA VAL A 19 11.97 -19.61 -18.44
C VAL A 19 11.97 -19.14 -16.97
N TRP A 20 12.72 -19.81 -16.08
CA TRP A 20 12.77 -19.45 -14.65
C TRP A 20 13.54 -18.14 -14.38
N LEU A 21 14.46 -17.72 -15.25
CA LEU A 21 15.30 -16.54 -15.01
C LEU A 21 14.57 -15.21 -15.24
N ALA A 22 13.46 -15.20 -15.98
CA ALA A 22 12.70 -13.98 -16.29
C ALA A 22 11.77 -13.52 -15.15
N MET A 23 11.50 -14.35 -14.14
CA MET A 23 10.62 -13.99 -13.01
C MET A 23 11.33 -13.28 -11.85
N LEU A 24 12.64 -13.03 -11.95
CA LEU A 24 13.41 -12.32 -10.91
C LEU A 24 13.50 -10.80 -11.13
N ALA A 25 12.98 -10.27 -12.24
CA ALA A 25 13.02 -8.84 -12.56
C ALA A 25 11.75 -8.07 -12.13
N GLY A 26 10.86 -8.67 -11.33
CA GLY A 26 9.47 -8.20 -11.17
C GLY A 26 8.99 -7.74 -9.79
N CYS A 27 9.84 -7.68 -8.75
CA CYS A 27 9.44 -7.17 -7.43
C CYS A 27 10.53 -6.22 -6.94
N SER A 28 10.33 -4.95 -6.60
CA SER A 28 9.29 -3.93 -6.73
C SER A 28 10.03 -2.64 -6.32
N THR A 29 9.58 -1.46 -6.73
CA THR A 29 10.12 -0.18 -6.25
C THR A 29 10.17 -0.15 -4.72
N ASP A 30 11.24 0.38 -4.13
CA ASP A 30 11.37 0.52 -2.68
C ASP A 30 10.13 1.23 -2.11
N PRO A 31 9.51 0.70 -1.04
CA PRO A 31 8.31 1.31 -0.47
C PRO A 31 8.63 2.71 0.05
N VAL A 32 7.78 3.68 -0.28
CA VAL A 32 7.92 5.06 0.18
C VAL A 32 7.66 5.11 1.68
N ASN A 33 8.71 5.21 2.50
CA ASN A 33 8.64 5.44 3.95
C ASN A 33 7.62 4.54 4.71
N PRO A 34 7.86 3.21 4.81
CA PRO A 34 6.98 2.28 5.50
C PRO A 34 6.81 2.58 7.00
N ASP A 35 7.81 3.22 7.63
CA ASP A 35 7.71 3.67 9.02
C ASP A 35 6.75 4.85 9.19
N GLY A 36 6.78 5.80 8.26
CA GLY A 36 5.83 6.92 8.21
C GLY A 36 4.39 6.44 8.06
N CYS A 37 4.15 5.46 7.19
CA CYS A 37 2.84 4.81 7.07
C CYS A 37 2.37 4.23 8.40
N ARG A 38 3.22 3.47 9.11
CA ARG A 38 2.86 2.89 10.40
C ARG A 38 2.52 3.97 11.44
N GLN A 39 3.28 5.05 11.50
CA GLN A 39 3.03 6.15 12.44
C GLN A 39 1.64 6.76 12.24
N ILE A 40 1.29 7.07 10.98
CA ILE A 40 -0.01 7.66 10.63
C ILE A 40 -1.14 6.68 10.92
N GLU A 41 -1.02 5.44 10.46
CA GLU A 41 -2.10 4.45 10.62
C GLU A 41 -2.29 4.02 12.07
N TYR A 42 -1.22 3.95 12.88
CA TYR A 42 -1.36 3.69 14.30
C TYR A 42 -2.04 4.84 15.03
N ALA A 43 -1.73 6.08 14.66
CA ALA A 43 -2.44 7.26 15.18
C ALA A 43 -3.93 7.20 14.82
N ARG A 44 -4.29 6.82 13.58
CA ARG A 44 -5.69 6.64 13.17
C ARG A 44 -6.38 5.52 13.95
N CYS A 45 -5.73 4.37 14.11
CA CYS A 45 -6.27 3.25 14.88
C CYS A 45 -6.58 3.65 16.33
N GLU A 46 -5.71 4.44 16.98
CA GLU A 46 -5.95 4.94 18.33
C GLU A 46 -7.03 6.02 18.38
N ALA A 47 -6.98 6.98 17.46
CA ALA A 47 -7.90 8.11 17.38
C ALA A 47 -9.35 7.66 17.12
N ALA A 48 -9.53 6.61 16.32
CA ALA A 48 -10.83 6.08 15.91
C ALA A 48 -11.76 5.68 17.08
N LEU A 49 -11.22 5.39 18.27
CA LEU A 49 -12.03 5.17 19.48
C LEU A 49 -12.90 6.37 19.86
N SER A 50 -12.50 7.57 19.44
CA SER A 50 -13.24 8.82 19.66
C SER A 50 -14.45 8.97 18.73
N CYS A 51 -14.59 8.09 17.74
CA CYS A 51 -15.56 8.17 16.65
C CYS A 51 -16.32 6.84 16.48
N PRO A 52 -17.07 6.38 17.49
CA PRO A 52 -17.68 5.04 17.50
C PRO A 52 -18.77 4.82 16.44
N THR A 53 -19.33 5.91 15.89
CA THR A 53 -20.30 5.84 14.78
C THR A 53 -19.61 5.43 13.48
N GLU A 54 -18.41 5.96 13.23
CA GLU A 54 -17.63 5.67 12.01
C GLU A 54 -16.85 4.37 12.13
N PHE A 55 -16.40 4.03 13.34
CA PHE A 55 -15.59 2.85 13.62
C PHE A 55 -16.27 1.92 14.64
N PRO A 56 -17.44 1.35 14.30
CA PRO A 56 -18.16 0.50 15.22
C PRO A 56 -17.35 -0.76 15.50
N LYS A 57 -17.16 -1.06 16.79
CA LYS A 57 -16.47 -2.28 17.28
C LYS A 57 -15.00 -2.39 16.85
N LEU A 58 -14.32 -1.25 16.61
CA LEU A 58 -12.90 -1.28 16.30
C LEU A 58 -12.10 -1.90 17.45
N ASP A 59 -11.25 -2.87 17.11
CA ASP A 59 -10.19 -3.37 17.97
C ASP A 59 -8.87 -2.73 17.53
N VAL A 60 -8.33 -1.84 18.37
CA VAL A 60 -7.12 -1.07 18.09
C VAL A 60 -5.92 -1.97 17.83
N ASP A 61 -5.78 -3.08 18.56
CA ASP A 61 -4.65 -3.99 18.38
C ASP A 61 -4.75 -4.75 17.06
N SER A 62 -5.96 -5.17 16.69
CA SER A 62 -6.20 -5.77 15.37
C SER A 62 -5.97 -4.77 14.24
N CYS A 63 -6.41 -3.52 14.40
CA CYS A 63 -6.16 -2.43 13.44
C CYS A 63 -4.66 -2.21 13.24
N LYS A 64 -3.89 -2.08 14.33
CA LYS A 64 -2.44 -1.91 14.26
C LYS A 64 -1.73 -3.11 13.63
N ARG A 65 -2.13 -4.35 13.96
CA ARG A 65 -1.57 -5.54 13.31
C ARG A 65 -1.83 -5.55 11.81
N PHE A 66 -3.03 -5.18 11.38
CA PHE A 66 -3.37 -5.06 9.97
C PHE A 66 -2.46 -4.03 9.28
N TYR A 67 -2.37 -2.81 9.81
CA TYR A 67 -1.55 -1.76 9.19
C TYR A 67 -0.05 -1.96 9.32
N ARG A 68 0.43 -2.72 10.32
CA ARG A 68 1.83 -3.18 10.36
C ARG A 68 2.21 -3.88 9.07
N ASP A 69 1.30 -4.73 8.56
CA ASP A 69 1.53 -5.54 7.36
C ASP A 69 1.20 -4.74 6.08
N GLN A 70 0.12 -3.95 6.06
CA GLN A 70 -0.19 -3.09 4.89
C GLN A 70 0.89 -2.04 4.62
N CYS A 71 1.47 -1.47 5.68
CA CYS A 71 2.52 -0.47 5.54
C CYS A 71 3.86 -1.04 5.05
N LEU A 72 3.97 -2.36 4.79
CA LEU A 72 5.12 -2.91 4.07
C LEU A 72 5.20 -2.39 2.61
N HIS A 73 4.09 -1.86 2.10
CA HIS A 73 4.02 -1.21 0.78
C HIS A 73 4.38 0.29 0.81
N GLY A 74 4.63 0.85 1.99
CA GLY A 74 4.91 2.28 2.13
C GLY A 74 3.65 3.15 2.26
N LEU A 75 3.86 4.46 2.23
CA LEU A 75 2.84 5.48 2.14
C LEU A 75 2.20 5.47 0.74
N ALA A 76 0.92 5.84 0.69
CA ALA A 76 0.23 6.16 -0.55
C ALA A 76 0.65 7.56 -1.07
N SER A 77 1.96 7.75 -1.30
CA SER A 77 2.56 8.99 -1.77
C SER A 77 3.56 8.69 -2.89
N GLU A 78 3.71 9.60 -3.85
CA GLU A 78 4.72 9.48 -4.91
C GLU A 78 6.15 9.58 -4.36
N GLU A 79 6.35 10.46 -3.39
CA GLU A 79 7.65 10.75 -2.78
C GLU A 79 7.57 10.73 -1.25
N ASP A 80 8.72 10.59 -0.60
CA ASP A 80 8.79 10.65 0.86
C ASP A 80 8.51 12.09 1.33
N PRO A 81 7.40 12.33 2.05
CA PRO A 81 7.04 13.67 2.51
C PRO A 81 7.99 14.18 3.62
N GLY A 82 8.84 13.30 4.17
CA GLY A 82 9.73 13.57 5.29
C GLY A 82 9.02 13.55 6.63
N GLN A 83 9.79 13.30 7.69
CA GLN A 83 9.29 13.18 9.06
C GLN A 83 8.48 14.40 9.54
N PRO A 84 8.84 15.67 9.24
CA PRO A 84 8.05 16.81 9.71
C PRO A 84 6.60 16.82 9.20
N ARG A 85 6.34 16.41 7.95
CA ARG A 85 4.97 16.32 7.43
C ARG A 85 4.22 15.12 8.01
N ILE A 86 4.91 14.01 8.25
CA ILE A 86 4.36 12.83 8.95
C ILE A 86 3.92 13.22 10.37
N ASP A 87 4.78 13.91 11.13
CA ASP A 87 4.48 14.38 12.49
C ASP A 87 3.30 15.35 12.50
N GLN A 88 3.22 16.25 11.52
CA GLN A 88 2.11 17.18 11.37
C GLN A 88 0.78 16.43 11.14
N CYS A 89 0.79 15.42 10.26
CA CYS A 89 -0.37 14.59 10.01
C CYS A 89 -0.81 13.79 11.25
N VAL A 90 0.13 13.12 11.93
CA VAL A 90 -0.13 12.38 13.18
C VAL A 90 -0.71 13.30 14.25
N LYS A 91 -0.15 14.52 14.40
CA LYS A 91 -0.66 15.52 15.33
C LYS A 91 -2.08 15.96 14.98
N ALA A 92 -2.39 16.17 13.70
CA ALA A 92 -3.74 16.52 13.26
C ALA A 92 -4.76 15.44 13.62
N ILE A 93 -4.43 14.15 13.40
CA ILE A 93 -5.25 13.01 13.79
C ILE A 93 -5.46 12.96 15.32
N GLY A 94 -4.40 13.18 16.09
CA GLY A 94 -4.47 13.24 17.56
C GLY A 94 -5.36 14.39 18.06
N THR A 95 -5.22 15.59 17.48
CA THR A 95 -6.07 16.75 17.81
C THR A 95 -7.53 16.49 17.44
N ALA A 96 -7.79 15.87 16.29
CA ALA A 96 -9.12 15.47 15.89
C ALA A 96 -9.76 14.49 16.88
N ALA A 97 -9.00 13.52 17.40
CA ALA A 97 -9.47 12.62 18.46
C ALA A 97 -9.89 13.40 19.72
N LEU A 98 -9.09 14.38 20.14
CA LEU A 98 -9.41 15.23 21.30
C LEU A 98 -10.68 16.05 21.06
N CYS A 99 -10.82 16.69 19.88
CA CYS A 99 -12.03 17.42 19.51
C CYS A 99 -13.27 16.52 19.50
N ALA A 100 -13.18 15.32 18.91
CA ALA A 100 -14.28 14.37 18.83
C ALA A 100 -14.76 13.94 20.22
N ASN A 101 -13.83 13.61 21.13
CA ASN A 101 -14.16 13.30 22.52
C ASN A 101 -14.79 14.48 23.26
N ALA A 102 -14.29 15.69 23.03
CA ALA A 102 -14.81 16.91 23.63
C ALA A 102 -16.14 17.38 23.01
N LYS A 103 -16.56 16.78 21.88
CA LYS A 103 -17.67 17.25 21.04
C LYS A 103 -17.52 18.74 20.68
N GLN A 104 -16.27 19.15 20.42
CA GLN A 104 -15.92 20.53 20.14
C GLN A 104 -16.10 20.83 18.64
N GLU A 105 -16.87 21.87 18.34
CA GLU A 105 -17.09 22.37 16.99
C GLU A 105 -16.97 23.91 16.97
N PRO A 106 -16.19 24.49 16.04
CA PRO A 106 -15.31 23.82 15.08
C PRO A 106 -14.08 23.18 15.78
N CYS A 107 -13.56 22.10 15.19
CA CYS A 107 -12.26 21.57 15.57
C CYS A 107 -11.17 22.37 14.86
N GLU A 108 -10.28 22.98 15.65
CA GLU A 108 -9.15 23.76 15.13
C GLU A 108 -7.92 22.86 15.07
N LEU A 109 -7.46 22.59 13.85
CA LEU A 109 -6.17 21.96 13.59
C LEU A 109 -5.11 23.05 13.40
N GLU A 110 -3.86 22.65 13.20
CA GLU A 110 -2.75 23.60 13.09
C GLU A 110 -2.85 24.46 11.82
N VAL A 111 -3.32 23.87 10.71
CA VAL A 111 -3.41 24.56 9.40
C VAL A 111 -4.86 24.77 8.99
N THR A 112 -5.74 23.84 9.32
CA THR A 112 -7.14 23.85 8.88
C THR A 112 -8.14 23.91 10.04
N LYS A 113 -9.40 24.25 9.72
CA LYS A 113 -10.53 24.11 10.65
C LYS A 113 -11.54 23.17 10.01
N THR A 114 -12.09 22.25 10.80
CA THR A 114 -13.14 21.34 10.34
C THR A 114 -14.35 21.41 11.25
N ALA A 115 -15.53 21.24 10.67
CA ALA A 115 -16.76 21.08 11.43
C ALA A 115 -16.88 19.68 12.04
N VAL A 116 -16.24 18.67 11.46
CA VAL A 116 -16.42 17.25 11.83
C VAL A 116 -15.08 16.62 12.14
N ALA A 117 -14.73 16.52 13.41
CA ALA A 117 -13.43 15.98 13.82
C ALA A 117 -13.22 14.52 13.36
N CYS A 118 -14.27 13.69 13.36
CA CYS A 118 -14.17 12.31 12.90
C CYS A 118 -13.81 12.15 11.42
N ASP A 119 -14.09 13.17 10.60
CA ASP A 119 -13.77 13.17 9.18
C ASP A 119 -12.24 13.23 8.95
N VAL A 120 -11.49 13.91 9.83
CA VAL A 120 -10.02 13.93 9.80
C VAL A 120 -9.42 12.55 10.08
N ILE A 121 -10.06 11.77 10.94
CA ILE A 121 -9.58 10.41 11.29
C ILE A 121 -9.92 9.43 10.16
N GLN A 122 -11.11 9.57 9.57
CA GLN A 122 -11.60 8.70 8.50
C GLN A 122 -10.91 8.98 7.17
N HIS A 123 -10.76 10.25 6.81
CA HIS A 123 -10.25 10.73 5.52
C HIS A 123 -9.12 11.75 5.71
N PRO A 124 -8.00 11.41 6.36
CA PRO A 124 -6.92 12.38 6.58
C PRO A 124 -6.40 13.00 5.28
N GLU A 125 -6.40 12.27 4.17
CA GLU A 125 -5.88 12.69 2.86
C GLU A 125 -6.54 13.95 2.28
N ILE A 126 -7.74 14.33 2.73
CA ILE A 126 -8.43 15.54 2.25
C ILE A 126 -8.02 16.80 3.02
N TYR A 127 -7.23 16.65 4.10
CA TYR A 127 -6.78 17.73 4.97
C TYR A 127 -5.35 18.14 4.67
N LYS A 128 -5.03 19.43 4.79
CA LYS A 128 -3.72 19.99 4.40
C LYS A 128 -2.54 19.39 5.17
N GLU A 129 -2.79 18.99 6.41
CA GLU A 129 -1.82 18.33 7.28
C GLU A 129 -1.39 16.94 6.75
N CYS A 130 -2.24 16.29 5.95
CA CYS A 130 -2.06 14.91 5.49
C CYS A 130 -2.25 14.75 3.97
N GLU A 131 -2.32 15.84 3.19
CA GLU A 131 -2.67 15.82 1.77
C GLU A 131 -1.68 15.02 0.89
N PHE A 132 -0.48 14.75 1.40
CA PHE A 132 0.51 13.89 0.74
C PHE A 132 0.11 12.42 0.67
N LEU A 133 -0.94 12.00 1.40
CA LEU A 133 -1.50 10.64 1.34
C LEU A 133 -2.41 10.42 0.12
N ALA A 134 -2.69 11.45 -0.67
CA ALA A 134 -3.51 11.32 -1.85
C ALA A 134 -2.78 10.47 -2.90
N PRO A 135 -3.40 9.37 -3.40
CA PRO A 135 -2.79 8.58 -4.44
C PRO A 135 -2.56 9.45 -5.68
N PRO A 136 -1.45 9.22 -6.40
CA PRO A 136 -1.21 9.93 -7.64
C PRO A 136 -2.40 9.75 -8.59
N PRO A 137 -2.75 10.78 -9.38
CA PRO A 137 -3.71 10.61 -10.46
C PRO A 137 -3.34 9.38 -11.27
N PRO A 138 -4.30 8.55 -11.70
CA PRO A 138 -4.00 7.32 -12.42
C PRO A 138 -3.07 7.67 -13.58
N ALA A 139 -1.88 7.06 -13.59
CA ALA A 139 -0.96 7.18 -14.70
C ALA A 139 -1.75 6.81 -15.96
N GLN A 140 -1.83 7.75 -16.90
CA GLN A 140 -2.49 7.47 -18.18
C GLN A 140 -1.75 6.29 -18.79
N LEU A 141 -2.45 5.17 -18.94
CA LEU A 141 -1.92 3.98 -19.58
C LEU A 141 -1.61 4.34 -21.03
N GLU A 142 -0.39 4.78 -21.30
CA GLU A 142 0.19 4.71 -22.64
C GLU A 142 0.35 3.20 -22.94
N ALA A 143 -0.72 2.61 -23.48
CA ALA A 143 -0.74 1.22 -23.89
C ALA A 143 0.37 1.00 -24.93
N GLY A 144 1.50 0.45 -24.49
CA GLY A 144 2.62 0.09 -25.34
C GLY A 144 2.20 -0.95 -26.38
N VAL A 145 1.93 -0.49 -27.59
CA VAL A 145 1.74 -1.29 -28.80
C VAL A 145 3.10 -1.72 -29.35
N ASP A 146 3.86 -2.54 -28.64
CA ASP A 146 5.10 -3.13 -29.20
C ASP A 146 5.32 -4.56 -28.69
N ALA A 147 4.48 -5.47 -29.17
CA ALA A 147 4.73 -6.92 -29.09
C ALA A 147 4.15 -7.68 -30.30
N ALA A 148 4.29 -7.12 -31.51
CA ALA A 148 3.85 -7.78 -32.74
C ALA A 148 4.77 -7.51 -33.95
N ALA A 149 6.08 -7.68 -33.77
CA ALA A 149 7.06 -8.00 -34.81
C ALA A 149 8.27 -8.50 -34.01
N GLU A 150 8.72 -9.75 -34.09
CA GLU A 150 9.31 -10.38 -35.26
C GLU A 150 9.21 -11.91 -35.09
N ALA A 151 8.47 -12.57 -35.99
CA ALA A 151 8.57 -14.01 -36.18
C ALA A 151 8.21 -14.36 -37.63
N GLU A 152 8.95 -13.79 -38.60
CA GLU A 152 8.92 -14.32 -39.97
C GLU A 152 10.27 -14.07 -40.67
N ALA A 153 11.26 -14.94 -40.38
CA ALA A 153 12.45 -15.08 -41.21
C ALA A 153 13.13 -16.44 -40.96
N ALA A 154 12.51 -17.52 -41.45
CA ALA A 154 13.22 -18.79 -41.70
C ALA A 154 12.38 -19.70 -42.60
N ALA A 155 12.43 -19.46 -43.92
CA ALA A 155 12.14 -20.48 -44.93
C ALA A 155 12.86 -20.11 -46.23
N ASP A 156 14.10 -20.59 -46.38
CA ASP A 156 14.66 -21.06 -47.66
C ASP A 156 15.63 -22.22 -47.36
#